data_AF-A0AAD9H2P2-F1
#
_entry.id   AF-A0AAD9H2P2-F1
#
_cell.length_a   1.000
_cell.length_b   1.000
_cell.length_c   1.000
_cell.angle_alpha   90.00
_cell.angle_beta   90.00
_cell.angle_gamma   90.00
#
_symmetry.space_group_name_H-M   'P 1'
#
loop_
_entity.id
_entity.type
_entity.pdbx_description
1 polymer ?
#
loop_
_entity_poly.entity_id
_entity_poly.type
_entity_poly.pdbx_seq_one_letter_code
_entity_poly.pdbx_strand_id
1 'polypeptide(L)'
;MAPLEVGVGSQPEFKTYHAYVKKDGEVTTETLTEPFGLSRYGNITNADFSYALVTKRTFPHESSNQQKSVTLTVNSSLLLQAFRDVVGSYLAVASEFLSPFDLKSPFQMLMHYWNELEAYGKETESSDMRVHLSLLFQFMSHELGKDRRILLDMLKNQQITFSTAWAIFRPGTLL
;
A
#
# COMPACT_ATOMS: atom_id res chain seq x y z
N MET A 1 -21.38 11.56 28.39
CA MET A 1 -20.13 11.66 27.60
C MET A 1 -20.38 10.92 26.30
N ALA A 2 -20.46 11.63 25.18
CA ALA A 2 -20.54 11.00 23.86
C ALA A 2 -19.19 10.36 23.52
N PRO A 3 -19.13 9.19 22.86
CA PRO A 3 -17.87 8.67 22.37
C PRO A 3 -17.33 9.60 21.28
N LEU A 4 -16.05 9.96 21.39
CA LEU A 4 -15.33 10.70 20.36
C LEU A 4 -15.37 9.85 19.07
N GLU A 5 -16.07 10.33 18.04
CA GLU A 5 -15.99 9.71 16.71
C GLU A 5 -14.54 9.84 16.21
N VAL A 6 -13.81 8.75 16.27
CA VAL A 6 -12.46 8.68 15.71
C VAL A 6 -12.59 8.66 14.20
N GLY A 7 -12.21 9.77 13.55
CA GLY A 7 -12.33 9.92 12.09
C GLY A 7 -11.52 8.88 11.33
N VAL A 8 -12.06 8.36 10.23
CA VAL A 8 -11.40 7.39 9.35
C VAL A 8 -10.11 7.99 8.77
N GLY A 9 -9.00 7.27 8.90
CA GLY A 9 -7.68 7.63 8.35
C GLY A 9 -7.03 8.86 8.99
N SER A 10 -7.55 9.34 10.12
CA SER A 10 -7.10 10.56 10.81
C SER A 10 -5.75 10.40 11.50
N GLN A 11 -5.33 9.18 11.80
CA GLN A 11 -4.03 8.90 12.40
C GLN A 11 -2.98 8.64 11.31
N PRO A 12 -1.88 9.42 11.24
CA PRO A 12 -0.80 9.22 10.28
C PRO A 12 0.12 8.06 10.69
N GLU A 13 -0.46 6.91 11.00
CA GLU A 13 0.23 5.72 11.50
C GLU A 13 -0.09 4.50 10.63
N PHE A 14 0.83 3.53 10.66
CA PHE A 14 0.66 2.24 10.03
C PHE A 14 0.11 1.22 11.01
N LYS A 15 -0.79 0.36 10.51
CA LYS A 15 -1.09 -0.91 11.15
C LYS A 15 -0.82 -2.05 10.21
N THR A 16 -0.11 -3.08 10.69
CA THR A 16 0.24 -4.24 9.86
C THR A 16 -0.31 -5.51 10.50
N TYR A 17 -0.83 -6.38 9.65
CA TYR A 17 -1.38 -7.69 10.00
C TYR A 17 -0.68 -8.81 9.24
N HIS A 18 -0.41 -9.91 9.92
CA HIS A 18 -0.07 -11.20 9.31
C HIS A 18 -1.30 -12.11 9.35
N ALA A 19 -1.68 -12.68 8.22
CA ALA A 19 -2.79 -13.62 8.12
C ALA A 19 -2.29 -14.96 7.59
N TYR A 20 -2.66 -16.05 8.25
CA TYR A 20 -2.28 -17.41 7.86
C TYR A 20 -3.52 -18.19 7.46
N VAL A 21 -3.45 -18.88 6.33
CA VAL A 21 -4.51 -19.79 5.89
C VAL A 21 -4.22 -21.18 6.47
N LYS A 22 -5.15 -21.71 7.27
CA LYS A 22 -5.07 -23.07 7.80
C LYS A 22 -5.48 -24.10 6.73
N LYS A 23 -5.15 -25.37 6.98
CA LYS A 23 -5.44 -26.50 6.07
C LYS A 23 -6.93 -26.75 5.84
N ASP A 24 -7.80 -26.23 6.71
CA ASP A 24 -9.26 -26.28 6.64
C ASP A 24 -9.89 -25.08 5.91
N GLY A 25 -9.08 -24.11 5.45
CA GLY A 25 -9.53 -22.88 4.81
C GLY A 25 -9.84 -21.73 5.78
N GLU A 26 -9.70 -21.93 7.09
CA GLU A 26 -9.88 -20.89 8.10
C GLU A 26 -8.69 -19.92 8.10
N VAL A 27 -8.93 -18.61 8.19
CA VAL A 27 -7.87 -17.59 8.19
C VAL A 27 -7.64 -17.06 9.60
N THR A 28 -6.46 -17.28 10.14
CA THR A 28 -6.05 -16.68 11.43
C THR A 28 -5.33 -15.37 11.17
N THR A 29 -5.62 -14.31 11.91
CA THR A 29 -4.97 -13.00 11.76
C THR A 29 -4.22 -12.62 13.03
N GLU A 30 -3.03 -12.05 12.88
CA GLU A 30 -2.14 -11.56 13.92
C GLU A 30 -1.79 -10.09 13.63
N THR A 31 -1.70 -9.26 14.67
CA THR A 31 -1.33 -7.83 14.56
C THR A 31 0.16 -7.64 14.84
N LEU A 32 0.85 -6.81 14.06
CA LEU A 32 2.22 -6.37 14.36
C LEU A 32 2.18 -5.10 15.21
N THR A 33 3.00 -5.03 16.26
CA THR A 33 3.15 -3.82 17.11
C THR A 33 3.99 -2.73 16.43
N GLU A 34 4.83 -3.12 15.47
CA GLU A 34 5.57 -2.23 14.59
C GLU A 34 5.17 -2.51 13.14
N PRO A 35 5.12 -1.50 12.25
CA PRO A 35 4.67 -1.67 10.86
C PRO A 35 5.44 -2.75 10.09
N PHE A 36 6.66 -3.04 10.55
CA PHE A 36 7.61 -3.98 9.94
C PHE A 36 8.17 -5.01 10.94
N GLY A 37 7.62 -5.13 12.16
CA GLY A 37 8.14 -5.99 13.24
C GLY A 37 7.60 -7.43 13.26
N LEU A 38 7.96 -8.21 14.30
CA LEU A 38 7.47 -9.58 14.53
C LEU A 38 6.09 -9.60 15.22
N SER A 39 5.28 -10.64 14.96
CA SER A 39 3.85 -10.68 15.24
C SER A 39 3.43 -10.95 16.69
N ARG A 40 2.25 -10.44 17.07
CA ARG A 40 1.44 -10.91 18.21
C ARG A 40 -0.01 -11.16 17.75
N TYR A 41 -0.65 -12.16 18.35
CA TYR A 41 -2.05 -12.51 18.07
C TYR A 41 -3.01 -11.32 18.26
N GLY A 42 -3.87 -11.06 17.26
CA GLY A 42 -4.85 -9.97 17.31
C GLY A 42 -5.82 -10.00 16.13
N ASN A 43 -7.11 -9.78 16.41
CA ASN A 43 -8.19 -9.78 15.42
C ASN A 43 -8.36 -8.40 14.75
N ILE A 44 -8.77 -8.38 13.48
CA ILE A 44 -9.19 -7.16 12.75
C ILE A 44 -10.47 -6.62 13.39
N THR A 45 -10.51 -5.32 13.70
CA THR A 45 -11.69 -4.68 14.33
C THR A 45 -12.03 -3.37 13.61
N ASN A 46 -13.26 -2.85 13.79
CA ASN A 46 -13.67 -1.53 13.27
C ASN A 46 -12.80 -0.36 13.77
N ALA A 47 -11.93 -0.57 14.77
CA ALA A 47 -10.93 0.41 15.21
C ALA A 47 -9.82 0.65 14.17
N ASP A 48 -9.71 -0.19 13.13
CA ASP A 48 -8.63 -0.11 12.14
C ASP A 48 -8.85 0.97 11.08
N PHE A 49 -10.08 1.47 10.99
CA PHE A 49 -10.41 2.56 10.08
C PHE A 49 -9.74 3.87 10.49
N SER A 50 -9.30 4.05 11.74
CA SER A 50 -8.63 5.29 12.18
C SER A 50 -7.23 5.47 11.58
N TYR A 51 -6.57 4.38 11.20
CA TYR A 51 -5.21 4.38 10.64
C TYR A 51 -5.22 4.78 9.18
N ALA A 52 -4.31 5.67 8.78
CA ALA A 52 -4.14 6.12 7.41
C ALA A 52 -3.91 4.97 6.41
N LEU A 53 -3.09 4.00 6.81
CA LEU A 53 -2.69 2.85 6.00
C LEU A 53 -2.74 1.56 6.83
N VAL A 54 -3.38 0.53 6.27
CA VAL A 54 -3.43 -0.81 6.89
C VAL A 54 -2.84 -1.83 5.91
N THR A 55 -1.80 -2.54 6.33
CA THR A 55 -1.17 -3.58 5.52
C THR A 55 -1.60 -4.96 6.01
N LYS A 56 -2.06 -5.82 5.12
CA LYS A 56 -2.37 -7.23 5.39
C LYS A 56 -1.49 -8.13 4.55
N ARG A 57 -0.63 -8.91 5.19
CA ARG A 57 0.21 -9.93 4.56
C ARG A 57 -0.46 -11.28 4.73
N THR A 58 -0.59 -12.06 3.67
CA THR A 58 -1.12 -13.43 3.75
C THR A 58 -0.01 -14.44 3.55
N PHE A 59 -0.01 -15.51 4.35
CA PHE A 59 0.92 -16.62 4.28
C PHE A 59 0.15 -17.93 4.02
N PRO A 60 0.71 -18.86 3.24
CA PRO A 60 0.04 -20.09 2.86
C PRO A 60 -0.15 -21.07 4.03
N HIS A 61 0.70 -20.99 5.07
CA HIS A 61 0.55 -21.70 6.35
C HIS A 61 1.44 -21.04 7.41
N GLU A 62 1.19 -21.33 8.69
CA GLU A 62 1.83 -20.67 9.86
C GLU A 62 3.36 -20.72 9.89
N SER A 63 3.96 -21.86 9.53
CA SER A 63 5.43 -22.02 9.48
C SER A 63 6.08 -21.49 8.20
N SER A 64 5.32 -20.87 7.29
CA SER A 64 5.84 -20.37 6.04
C SER A 64 6.38 -18.95 6.19
N ASN A 65 7.68 -18.78 5.98
CA ASN A 65 8.25 -17.44 5.73
C ASN A 65 7.94 -16.94 4.31
N GLN A 66 7.37 -17.79 3.44
CA GLN A 66 7.01 -17.42 2.08
C GLN A 66 5.65 -16.73 2.07
N GLN A 67 5.68 -15.40 1.96
CA GLN A 67 4.51 -14.55 1.82
C GLN A 67 3.77 -14.84 0.51
N LYS A 68 2.46 -15.05 0.58
CA LYS A 68 1.58 -15.34 -0.57
C LYS A 68 1.07 -14.06 -1.24
N SER A 69 0.65 -13.08 -0.46
CA SER A 69 0.21 -11.78 -0.98
C SER A 69 0.31 -10.67 0.06
N VAL A 70 0.31 -9.42 -0.41
CA VAL A 70 0.18 -8.23 0.42
C VAL A 70 -0.96 -7.39 -0.12
N THR A 71 -1.83 -6.95 0.78
CA THR A 71 -2.87 -5.95 0.52
C THR A 71 -2.54 -4.71 1.34
N LEU A 72 -2.62 -3.54 0.73
CA LEU A 72 -2.56 -2.25 1.39
C LEU A 72 -3.94 -1.60 1.28
N THR A 73 -4.59 -1.39 2.41
CA THR A 73 -5.82 -0.59 2.51
C THR A 73 -5.45 0.85 2.80
N VAL A 74 -5.94 1.77 1.98
CA VAL A 74 -5.74 3.21 2.12
C VAL A 74 -7.00 3.83 2.68
N ASN A 75 -6.95 4.34 3.92
CA ASN A 75 -8.07 5.02 4.57
C ASN A 75 -7.90 6.55 4.61
N SER A 76 -6.66 7.05 4.50
CA SER A 76 -6.38 8.49 4.60
C SER A 76 -7.03 9.30 3.49
N SER A 77 -7.89 10.24 3.87
CA SER A 77 -8.52 11.19 2.93
C SER A 77 -7.52 12.06 2.17
N LEU A 78 -6.38 12.39 2.80
CA LEU A 78 -5.27 13.11 2.16
C LEU A 78 -4.59 12.25 1.10
N LEU A 79 -4.33 10.98 1.37
CA LEU A 79 -3.79 10.07 0.35
C LEU A 79 -4.78 9.82 -0.78
N LEU A 80 -6.07 9.69 -0.45
CA LEU A 80 -7.13 9.62 -1.45
C LEU A 80 -7.12 10.86 -2.36
N GLN A 81 -6.96 12.06 -1.79
CA GLN A 81 -6.82 13.29 -2.56
C GLN A 81 -5.57 13.28 -3.45
N ALA A 82 -4.40 12.92 -2.90
CA ALA A 82 -3.17 12.84 -3.68
C ALA A 82 -3.31 11.85 -4.86
N PHE A 83 -3.99 10.72 -4.66
CA PHE A 83 -4.25 9.78 -5.75
C PHE A 83 -5.20 10.36 -6.82
N ARG A 84 -6.23 11.13 -6.45
CA ARG A 84 -7.07 11.83 -7.45
C ARG A 84 -6.25 12.81 -8.27
N ASP A 85 -5.44 13.62 -7.60
CA ASP A 85 -4.71 14.70 -8.24
C ASP A 85 -3.58 14.17 -9.14
N VAL A 86 -2.91 13.08 -8.74
CA VAL A 86 -1.74 12.53 -9.42
C VAL A 86 -2.07 11.39 -10.38
N VAL A 87 -2.94 10.45 -9.95
CA VAL A 87 -3.26 9.24 -10.73
C VAL A 87 -4.49 9.48 -11.60
N GLY A 88 -5.50 10.15 -11.07
CA GLY A 88 -6.78 10.40 -11.74
C GLY A 88 -7.61 9.12 -11.89
N SER A 89 -7.22 8.24 -12.81
CA SER A 89 -7.86 6.93 -13.01
C SER A 89 -6.83 5.85 -13.33
N TYR A 90 -7.07 4.63 -12.87
CA TYR A 90 -6.18 3.49 -13.14
C TYR A 90 -7.02 2.23 -13.37
N LEU A 91 -6.94 1.63 -14.56
CA LEU A 91 -7.87 0.55 -14.99
C LEU A 91 -7.98 -0.63 -14.00
N ALA A 92 -6.92 -0.95 -13.27
CA ALA A 92 -6.93 -2.06 -12.30
C ALA A 92 -7.46 -1.67 -10.90
N VAL A 93 -7.79 -0.39 -10.67
CA VAL A 93 -8.29 0.15 -9.41
C VAL A 93 -9.60 0.89 -9.71
N ALA A 94 -10.72 0.26 -9.37
CA ALA A 94 -12.07 0.76 -9.66
C ALA A 94 -12.51 1.96 -8.79
N SER A 95 -11.59 2.80 -8.34
CA SER A 95 -11.91 3.87 -7.39
C SER A 95 -11.62 5.22 -8.03
N GLU A 96 -12.62 6.10 -8.05
CA GLU A 96 -12.46 7.56 -8.19
C GLU A 96 -11.69 8.16 -6.98
N PHE A 97 -11.09 7.30 -6.15
CA PHE A 97 -10.44 7.56 -4.88
C PHE A 97 -11.32 8.38 -3.92
N LEU A 98 -12.65 8.24 -4.00
CA LEU A 98 -13.59 8.94 -3.12
C LEU A 98 -13.79 8.25 -1.77
N SER A 99 -13.48 6.96 -1.69
CA SER A 99 -13.60 6.14 -0.50
C SER A 99 -12.33 5.30 -0.28
N PRO A 100 -12.11 4.81 0.95
CA PRO A 100 -11.04 3.85 1.21
C PRO A 100 -11.05 2.68 0.22
N PHE A 101 -9.86 2.22 -0.17
CA PHE A 101 -9.72 1.16 -1.16
C PHE A 101 -8.47 0.32 -0.90
N ASP A 102 -8.48 -0.87 -1.50
CA ASP A 102 -7.40 -1.83 -1.40
C ASP A 102 -6.52 -1.82 -2.65
N LEU A 103 -5.22 -1.72 -2.43
CA LEU A 103 -4.18 -2.05 -3.41
C LEU A 103 -3.63 -3.43 -3.10
N LYS A 104 -3.26 -4.18 -4.13
CA LYS A 104 -2.69 -5.52 -3.99
C LYS A 104 -1.32 -5.59 -4.66
N SER A 105 -0.41 -6.36 -4.06
CA SER A 105 0.87 -6.71 -4.67
C SER A 105 0.65 -7.22 -6.11
N PRO A 106 1.44 -6.77 -7.11
CA PRO A 106 2.71 -6.04 -6.98
C PRO A 106 2.57 -4.51 -6.91
N PHE A 107 1.41 -3.99 -6.54
CA PHE A 107 1.16 -2.55 -6.32
C PHE A 107 1.50 -1.68 -7.55
N GLN A 108 1.05 -2.13 -8.73
CA GLN A 108 1.43 -1.54 -10.02
C GLN A 108 1.23 -0.02 -10.09
N MET A 109 0.09 0.47 -9.61
CA MET A 109 -0.22 1.89 -9.55
C MET A 109 0.86 2.68 -8.79
N LEU A 110 1.28 2.19 -7.60
CA LEU A 110 2.31 2.85 -6.80
C LEU A 110 3.68 2.81 -7.48
N MET A 111 4.00 1.71 -8.17
CA MET A 111 5.23 1.62 -8.94
C MET A 111 5.26 2.64 -10.09
N HIS A 112 4.16 2.74 -10.85
CA HIS A 112 4.04 3.61 -12.03
C HIS A 112 4.04 5.09 -11.69
N TYR A 113 3.39 5.49 -10.60
CA TYR A 113 3.19 6.89 -10.21
C TYR A 113 4.12 7.33 -9.07
N TRP A 114 5.15 6.54 -8.75
CA TRP A 114 6.06 6.86 -7.66
C TRP A 114 6.68 8.25 -7.77
N ASN A 115 7.18 8.61 -8.96
CA ASN A 115 7.89 9.87 -9.17
C ASN A 115 6.93 11.06 -9.05
N GLU A 116 5.74 10.94 -9.62
CA GLU A 116 4.72 11.98 -9.57
C GLU A 116 4.17 12.18 -8.15
N LEU A 117 3.97 11.10 -7.39
CA LEU A 117 3.60 11.20 -5.98
C LEU A 117 4.72 11.86 -5.15
N GLU A 118 5.98 11.62 -5.51
CA GLU A 118 7.13 12.20 -4.80
C GLU A 118 7.24 13.70 -5.10
N ALA A 119 7.05 14.08 -6.37
CA ALA A 119 6.98 15.48 -6.79
C ALA A 119 5.81 16.20 -6.11
N TYR A 120 4.62 15.60 -6.11
CA TYR A 120 3.44 16.15 -5.43
C TYR A 120 3.70 16.37 -3.93
N GLY A 121 4.41 15.45 -3.27
CA GLY A 121 4.84 15.60 -1.88
C GLY A 121 5.82 16.75 -1.63
N LYS A 122 6.66 17.10 -2.60
CA LYS A 122 7.61 18.22 -2.53
C LYS A 122 6.95 19.56 -2.82
N GLU A 123 5.92 19.57 -3.65
CA GLU A 123 5.22 20.77 -4.12
C GLU A 123 4.02 21.16 -3.24
N THR A 124 3.45 20.23 -2.47
CA THR A 124 2.33 20.54 -1.57
C THR A 124 2.76 21.45 -0.44
N GLU A 125 1.99 22.52 -0.20
CA GLU A 125 2.14 23.43 0.94
C GLU A 125 1.62 22.82 2.26
N SER A 126 0.69 21.86 2.19
CA SER A 126 0.08 21.21 3.35
C SER A 126 1.08 20.32 4.10
N SER A 127 1.34 20.64 5.38
CA SER A 127 2.18 19.82 6.27
C SER A 127 1.61 18.41 6.45
N ASP A 128 0.29 18.31 6.60
CA ASP A 128 -0.38 17.05 6.90
C ASP A 128 -0.32 16.13 5.68
N MET A 129 -0.52 16.69 4.48
CA MET A 129 -0.32 15.95 3.23
C MET A 129 1.09 15.36 3.15
N ARG A 130 2.13 16.15 3.47
CA ARG A 130 3.52 15.67 3.48
C ARG A 130 3.74 14.54 4.47
N VAL A 131 3.13 14.60 5.66
CA VAL A 131 3.21 13.54 6.67
C VAL A 131 2.59 12.24 6.13
N HIS A 132 1.38 12.31 5.57
CA HIS A 132 0.70 11.14 5.02
C HIS A 132 1.41 10.56 3.79
N LEU A 133 1.95 11.39 2.90
CA LEU A 133 2.76 10.92 1.77
C LEU A 133 4.08 10.30 2.23
N SER A 134 4.73 10.88 3.24
CA SER A 134 5.93 10.29 3.84
C SER A 134 5.63 8.89 4.40
N LEU A 135 4.47 8.72 5.06
CA LEU A 135 4.00 7.42 5.50
C LEU A 135 3.88 6.46 4.31
N LEU A 136 3.16 6.82 3.25
CA LEU A 136 3.05 6.02 2.03
C LEU A 136 4.42 5.65 1.43
N PHE A 137 5.37 6.59 1.38
CA PHE A 137 6.71 6.36 0.86
C PHE A 137 7.54 5.40 1.71
N GLN A 138 7.33 5.36 3.03
CA GLN A 138 7.96 4.35 3.88
C GLN A 138 7.47 2.94 3.49
N PHE A 139 6.15 2.76 3.30
CA PHE A 139 5.60 1.50 2.81
C PHE A 139 6.15 1.14 1.43
N MET A 140 6.12 2.09 0.49
CA MET A 140 6.61 1.86 -0.87
C MET A 140 8.10 1.50 -0.88
N SER A 141 8.92 2.18 -0.09
CA SER A 141 10.36 1.87 0.03
C SER A 141 10.62 0.48 0.59
N HIS A 142 9.81 0.06 1.56
CA HIS A 142 9.90 -1.26 2.17
C HIS A 142 9.43 -2.39 1.22
N GLU A 143 8.22 -2.28 0.68
CA GLU A 143 7.59 -3.35 -0.11
C GLU A 143 8.06 -3.39 -1.56
N LEU A 144 8.29 -2.23 -2.17
CA LEU A 144 8.55 -2.09 -3.60
C LEU A 144 9.98 -1.65 -3.90
N GLY A 145 10.72 -1.15 -2.90
CA GLY A 145 12.02 -0.52 -3.13
C GLY A 145 13.06 -1.44 -3.77
N LYS A 146 13.06 -2.74 -3.42
CA LYS A 146 13.96 -3.71 -4.05
C LYS A 146 13.63 -3.90 -5.54
N ASP A 147 12.36 -4.14 -5.85
CA ASP A 147 11.90 -4.39 -7.22
C ASP A 147 12.08 -3.13 -8.08
N ARG A 148 11.80 -1.95 -7.52
CA ARG A 148 12.05 -0.66 -8.16
C ARG A 148 13.52 -0.47 -8.51
N ARG A 149 14.45 -0.78 -7.60
CA ARG A 149 15.89 -0.66 -7.88
C ARG A 149 16.33 -1.59 -9.00
N ILE A 150 15.88 -2.85 -8.96
CA ILE A 150 16.18 -3.83 -10.03
C ILE A 150 15.65 -3.30 -11.37
N LEU A 151 14.41 -2.81 -11.39
CA LEU A 151 13.79 -2.26 -12.59
C LEU A 151 14.57 -1.06 -13.14
N LEU A 152 14.96 -0.11 -12.29
CA LEU A 152 15.73 1.07 -12.71
C LEU A 152 17.10 0.69 -13.26
N ASP A 153 17.76 -0.33 -12.69
CA ASP A 153 19.03 -0.83 -13.21
C ASP A 153 18.86 -1.54 -14.56
N MET A 154 17.82 -2.37 -14.71
CA MET A 154 17.49 -3.01 -15.99
C MET A 154 17.15 -1.99 -17.08
N LEU A 155 16.42 -0.92 -16.74
CA LEU A 155 16.12 0.19 -17.65
C LEU A 155 17.41 0.87 -18.11
N LYS A 156 18.32 1.18 -17.17
CA LYS A 156 19.62 1.79 -17.45
C LYS A 156 20.48 0.92 -18.38
N ASN A 157 20.44 -0.39 -18.18
CA ASN A 157 21.23 -1.36 -18.95
C ASN A 157 20.52 -1.85 -20.23
N GLN A 158 19.32 -1.36 -20.53
CA GLN A 158 18.48 -1.78 -21.68
C GLN A 158 18.15 -3.30 -21.67
N GLN A 159 17.99 -3.88 -20.48
CA GLN A 159 17.78 -5.32 -20.27
C GLN A 159 16.32 -5.66 -19.93
N ILE A 160 15.36 -4.87 -20.40
CA ILE A 160 13.95 -5.09 -20.10
C ILE A 160 13.48 -6.43 -20.68
N THR A 161 12.85 -7.22 -19.83
CA THR A 161 12.27 -8.51 -20.17
C THR A 161 10.75 -8.40 -20.25
N PHE A 162 10.10 -9.36 -20.91
CA PHE A 162 8.64 -9.44 -20.91
C PHE A 162 8.06 -9.49 -19.48
N SER A 163 8.75 -10.15 -18.54
CA SER A 163 8.34 -10.24 -17.13
C SER A 163 8.43 -8.92 -16.35
N THR A 164 9.17 -7.93 -16.83
CA THR A 164 9.34 -6.62 -16.19
C THR A 164 8.64 -5.49 -16.94
N ALA A 165 8.13 -5.76 -18.15
CA ALA A 165 7.45 -4.80 -19.00
C ALA A 165 6.23 -4.14 -18.32
N TRP A 166 5.50 -4.89 -17.49
CA TRP A 166 4.32 -4.38 -16.77
C TRP A 166 4.63 -3.17 -15.89
N ALA A 167 5.86 -3.02 -15.40
CA ALA A 167 6.24 -1.93 -14.50
C ALA A 167 6.69 -0.66 -15.25
N ILE A 168 6.82 -0.74 -16.58
CA ILE A 168 7.23 0.38 -17.44
C ILE A 168 6.01 0.94 -18.17
N PHE A 169 5.16 0.04 -18.69
CA PHE A 169 3.98 0.42 -19.46
C PHE A 169 2.76 0.50 -18.55
N ARG A 170 2.24 1.72 -18.36
CA ARG A 170 0.98 1.92 -17.65
C ARG A 170 -0.17 1.32 -18.46
N PRO A 171 -1.22 0.81 -17.79
CA PRO A 171 -2.42 0.37 -18.48
C PRO A 171 -2.94 1.48 -19.41
N GLY A 172 -3.29 1.14 -20.64
CA GLY A 172 -3.78 2.08 -21.64
C GLY A 172 -2.71 2.90 -22.39
N THR A 173 -1.42 2.68 -22.12
CA THR A 173 -0.34 3.41 -22.84
C THR A 173 0.07 2.75 -24.16
N LEU A 174 -0.11 1.43 -24.28
CA LEU A 174 0.20 0.67 -25.50
C LEU A 174 -1.11 0.29 -26.21
N LEU A 175 -1.14 0.43 -27.54
CA LEU A 175 -2.23 0.10 -28.45
C LEU A 175 -1.98 -1.25 -29.14
#